data_AF-A0A4S2SJ75-F1
#
_entry.id   AF-A0A4S2SJ75-F1
#
_cell.length_a   1.000
_cell.length_b   1.000
_cell.length_c   1.000
_cell.angle_alpha   90.00
_cell.angle_beta   90.00
_cell.angle_gamma   90.00
#
_symmetry.space_group_name_H-M   'P 1'
#
loop_
_entity.id
_entity.type
_entity.pdbx_description
1 polymer ?
#
loop_
_entity_poly.entity_id
_entity_poly.type
_entity_poly.pdbx_seq_one_letter_code
_entity_poly.pdbx_strand_id
1 'polypeptide(L)'
;MTTGHRITVEPGERHVRVVRDGRVLAESDRALVLHETGCPARWYIPPEDVRLDLLTPSATHTYCPFKGTASYWSLPDAPDLVWS
;
A
#
# COMPACT_ATOMS: atom_id res chain seq x y z
N MET A 1 -17.69 14.59 -7.46
CA MET A 1 -17.50 13.14 -7.66
C MET A 1 -17.89 12.82 -9.09
N THR A 2 -16.97 12.29 -9.89
CA THR A 2 -17.23 11.97 -11.31
C THR A 2 -18.18 10.78 -11.36
N THR A 3 -19.33 10.92 -12.02
CA THR A 3 -20.34 9.87 -12.13
C THR A 3 -19.69 8.59 -12.69
N GLY A 4 -19.54 7.55 -11.86
CA GLY A 4 -19.01 6.23 -12.24
C GLY A 4 -17.67 5.82 -11.61
N HIS A 5 -16.87 6.75 -11.09
CA HIS A 5 -15.66 6.41 -10.33
C HIS A 5 -16.01 6.15 -8.87
N ARG A 6 -15.66 4.98 -8.36
CA ARG A 6 -15.92 4.56 -6.99
C ARG A 6 -14.65 3.99 -6.37
N ILE A 7 -14.43 4.36 -5.11
CA ILE A 7 -13.46 3.72 -4.23
C ILE A 7 -14.23 3.14 -3.05
N THR A 8 -14.03 1.87 -2.75
CA THR A 8 -14.46 1.25 -1.50
C THR A 8 -13.25 0.70 -0.77
N VAL A 9 -13.33 0.69 0.57
CA VAL A 9 -12.31 0.14 1.45
C VAL A 9 -13.02 -0.72 2.47
N GLU A 10 -12.59 -1.96 2.61
CA GLU A 10 -13.22 -2.97 3.46
C GLU A 10 -12.15 -3.71 4.27
N PRO A 11 -12.46 -4.17 5.50
CA PRO A 11 -11.56 -5.04 6.25
C PRO A 11 -11.25 -6.31 5.46
N GLY A 12 -9.97 -6.67 5.39
CA GLY A 12 -9.53 -7.95 4.87
C GLY A 12 -9.86 -9.07 5.86
N GLU A 13 -10.49 -10.14 5.38
CA GLU A 13 -10.78 -11.32 6.20
C GLU A 13 -9.65 -12.36 6.20
N ARG A 14 -8.53 -12.04 5.56
CA ARG A 14 -7.40 -12.96 5.36
C ARG A 14 -6.15 -12.41 6.01
N HIS A 15 -5.36 -13.33 6.54
CA HIS A 15 -3.98 -13.07 6.90
C HIS A 15 -3.18 -12.68 5.65
N VAL A 16 -2.52 -11.52 5.68
CA VAL A 16 -1.73 -10.99 4.58
C VAL A 16 -0.26 -11.00 4.96
N ARG A 17 0.57 -11.53 4.06
CA ARG A 17 2.02 -11.53 4.20
C ARG A 17 2.67 -11.00 2.92
N VAL A 18 3.47 -9.94 3.05
CA VAL A 18 4.22 -9.34 1.95
C VAL A 18 5.67 -9.78 2.05
N VAL A 19 6.14 -10.52 1.06
CA VAL A 19 7.48 -11.13 1.04
C VAL A 19 8.21 -10.70 -0.23
N ARG A 20 9.47 -10.31 -0.07
CA ARG A 20 10.40 -10.07 -1.18
C ARG A 20 11.71 -10.80 -0.89
N ASP A 21 12.18 -11.60 -1.83
CA ASP A 21 13.44 -12.36 -1.73
C ASP A 21 13.56 -13.16 -0.42
N GLY A 22 12.45 -13.77 0.02
CA GLY A 22 12.36 -14.55 1.26
C GLY A 22 12.24 -13.71 2.55
N ARG A 23 12.33 -12.39 2.46
CA ARG A 23 12.21 -11.46 3.60
C ARG A 23 10.79 -10.94 3.72
N VAL A 24 10.20 -11.06 4.91
CA VAL A 24 8.90 -10.46 5.23
C VAL A 24 9.08 -8.95 5.42
N LEU A 25 8.33 -8.17 4.64
CA LEU A 25 8.27 -6.71 4.76
C LEU A 25 7.05 -6.26 5.55
N ALA A 26 5.95 -7.02 5.50
CA ALA A 26 4.75 -6.76 6.29
C ALA A 26 3.97 -8.06 6.52
N GLU A 27 3.29 -8.17 7.65
CA GLU A 27 2.46 -9.32 8.00
C GLU A 27 1.31 -8.87 8.91
N SER A 28 0.06 -9.06 8.49
CA SER A 28 -1.10 -8.45 9.14
C SER A 28 -2.37 -9.28 9.01
N ASP A 29 -3.13 -9.35 10.11
CA ASP A 29 -4.53 -9.81 10.14
C ASP A 29 -5.54 -8.65 10.09
N ARG A 30 -5.06 -7.42 9.91
CA ARG A 30 -5.85 -6.18 9.93
C ARG A 30 -5.70 -5.36 8.65
N ALA A 31 -5.21 -5.99 7.58
CA ALA A 31 -5.08 -5.35 6.29
C ALA A 31 -6.46 -4.94 5.74
N LEU A 32 -6.51 -3.82 5.03
CA LEU A 32 -7.69 -3.35 4.32
C LEU A 32 -7.56 -3.67 2.82
N VAL A 33 -8.67 -3.98 2.17
CA VAL A 33 -8.73 -4.13 0.71
C VAL A 33 -9.39 -2.89 0.13
N LEU A 34 -8.67 -2.22 -0.77
CA LEU A 34 -9.18 -1.11 -1.56
C LEU A 34 -9.58 -1.61 -2.95
N HIS A 35 -10.82 -1.33 -3.34
CA HIS A 35 -11.31 -1.51 -4.69
C HIS A 35 -11.54 -0.15 -5.35
N GLU A 36 -10.96 0.03 -6.53
CA GLU A 36 -11.12 1.25 -7.33
C GLU A 36 -11.58 0.86 -8.74
N THR A 37 -12.58 1.57 -9.26
CA THR A 37 -13.13 1.31 -10.60
C THR A 37 -12.02 1.23 -11.65
N GLY A 38 -11.86 0.07 -12.31
CA GLY A 38 -10.89 -0.13 -13.38
C GLY A 38 -9.46 -0.44 -12.92
N CYS A 39 -9.22 -0.59 -11.62
CA CYS A 39 -7.92 -0.98 -11.06
C CYS A 39 -7.98 -2.35 -10.37
N PRO A 40 -6.86 -3.10 -10.33
CA PRO A 40 -6.74 -4.25 -9.45
C PRO A 40 -6.94 -3.84 -7.98
N ALA A 41 -7.48 -4.77 -7.18
CA ALA A 41 -7.61 -4.57 -5.74
C ALA A 41 -6.22 -4.34 -5.10
N ARG A 42 -6.16 -3.45 -4.12
CA ARG A 42 -4.91 -3.13 -3.41
C ARG A 42 -5.05 -3.35 -1.92
N TRP A 43 -4.01 -3.92 -1.32
CA TRP A 43 -3.94 -4.16 0.12
C TRP A 43 -3.25 -2.98 0.80
N TYR A 44 -3.94 -2.37 1.76
CA TYR A 44 -3.39 -1.37 2.64
C TYR A 44 -3.12 -2.01 4.00
N ILE A 45 -1.85 -2.02 4.41
CA ILE A 45 -1.42 -2.66 5.64
C ILE A 45 -1.16 -1.57 6.69
N PRO A 46 -1.68 -1.69 7.92
CA PRO A 46 -1.38 -0.73 8.98
C PRO A 46 0.14 -0.59 9.18
N PRO A 47 0.67 0.64 9.33
CA PRO A 47 2.11 0.87 9.45
C PRO A 47 2.78 0.07 10.58
N GLU A 48 2.06 -0.19 11.68
CA GLU A 48 2.54 -1.00 12.79
C GLU A 48 2.80 -2.48 12.45
N ASP A 49 2.18 -2.98 11.38
CA ASP A 49 2.35 -4.34 10.87
C ASP A 49 3.39 -4.39 9.72
N VAL A 50 4.01 -3.24 9.40
CA VAL A 50 5.04 -3.09 8.37
C VAL A 50 6.41 -2.92 9.03
N ARG A 51 7.42 -3.60 8.50
CA ARG A 51 8.82 -3.46 8.90
C ARG A 51 9.44 -2.18 8.32
N LEU A 52 8.94 -1.04 8.78
CA LEU A 52 9.39 0.30 8.35
C LEU A 52 10.88 0.54 8.67
N ASP A 53 11.46 -0.17 9.65
CA ASP A 53 12.89 -0.16 9.95
C ASP A 53 13.77 -0.63 8.78
N LEU A 54 13.16 -1.30 7.79
CA LEU A 54 13.84 -1.78 6.59
C LEU A 54 13.71 -0.82 5.41
N LEU A 55 12.80 0.15 5.50
CA LEU A 55 12.40 1.02 4.43
C LEU A 55 12.93 2.43 4.67
N THR A 56 13.29 3.13 3.59
CA THR A 56 13.69 4.54 3.65
C THR A 56 12.71 5.39 2.85
N PRO A 57 12.28 6.57 3.35
CA PRO A 57 11.46 7.48 2.57
C PRO A 57 12.15 7.86 1.26
N SER A 58 11.37 7.90 0.19
CA SER A 58 11.81 8.40 -1.12
C SER A 58 11.42 9.87 -1.30
N ALA A 59 12.11 10.56 -2.22
CA ALA A 59 11.68 11.88 -2.67
C ALA A 59 10.44 11.82 -3.57
N THR A 60 10.11 10.64 -4.11
CA THR A 60 8.99 10.44 -5.05
C THR A 60 7.65 10.64 -4.35
N HIS A 61 6.80 11.45 -4.96
CA HIS A 61 5.42 11.68 -4.56
C HIS A 61 4.52 11.70 -5.80
N THR A 62 3.33 11.11 -5.70
CA THR A 62 2.34 11.16 -6.79
C THR A 62 1.00 11.64 -6.28
N TYR A 63 0.34 12.52 -7.03
CA TYR A 63 -0.97 13.04 -6.68
C TYR A 63 -2.10 12.30 -7.39
N CYS A 64 -3.08 11.82 -6.63
CA CYS A 64 -4.34 11.29 -7.12
C CYS A 64 -5.48 12.23 -6.68
N PRO A 65 -6.37 12.67 -7.59
CA PRO A 65 -7.46 13.59 -7.23
C PRO A 65 -8.48 12.98 -6.25
N PHE A 66 -8.47 11.66 -6.07
CA PHE A 66 -9.39 10.95 -5.16
C PHE A 66 -8.77 10.53 -3.83
N LYS A 67 -7.44 10.38 -3.77
CA LYS A 67 -6.71 9.84 -2.61
C LYS A 67 -5.70 10.81 -2.01
N GLY A 68 -5.47 11.96 -2.65
CA GLY A 68 -4.44 12.91 -2.25
C GLY A 68 -3.06 12.50 -2.75
N THR A 69 -2.03 12.87 -1.99
CA THR A 69 -0.64 12.63 -2.33
C THR A 69 -0.15 11.34 -1.68
N ALA A 70 0.36 10.43 -2.49
CA ALA A 70 1.08 9.24 -2.02
C ALA A 70 2.56 9.56 -1.86
N SER A 71 3.15 9.13 -0.74
CA SER A 71 4.60 9.16 -0.49
C SER A 71 5.18 7.76 -0.68
N TYR A 72 6.35 7.68 -1.33
CA TYR A 72 6.98 6.40 -1.65
C TYR A 72 8.11 6.05 -0.69
N TRP A 73 8.37 4.75 -0.55
CA TRP A 73 9.41 4.19 0.31
C TRP A 73 10.18 3.12 -0.45
N SER A 74 11.48 3.04 -0.17
CA SER A 74 12.43 2.22 -0.91
C SER A 74 13.10 1.19 0.00
N LEU A 75 13.50 0.07 -0.59
CA LEU A 75 14.61 -0.74 -0.09
C LEU A 75 15.92 -0.28 -0.76
N PRO A 76 17.09 -0.61 -0.19
CA PRO A 76 18.38 -0.26 -0.80
C PRO A 76 18.54 -0.71 -2.26
N ASP A 77 17.88 -1.81 -2.63
CA ASP A 77 17.95 -2.43 -3.96
C ASP A 77 16.62 -2.34 -4.75
N ALA A 78 15.60 -1.66 -4.21
CA ALA A 78 14.32 -1.47 -4.88
C ALA A 78 13.76 -0.07 -4.57
N PRO A 79 13.98 0.91 -5.47
CA PRO A 79 13.45 2.25 -5.30
C PRO A 79 11.92 2.27 -5.45
N ASP A 80 11.25 3.12 -4.67
CA ASP A 80 9.81 3.38 -4.76
C ASP A 80 8.94 2.11 -4.69
N LEU A 81 9.38 1.14 -3.89
CA LEU A 81 8.78 -0.20 -3.81
C LEU A 81 7.36 -0.19 -3.25
N VAL A 82 7.10 0.65 -2.25
CA VAL A 82 5.79 0.76 -1.59
C VAL A 82 5.40 2.24 -1.43
N TRP A 83 4.12 2.50 -1.21
CA TRP A 83 3.60 3.85 -0.99
C TRP A 83 2.63 3.90 0.20
N SER A 84 2.49 5.09 0.79
CA SER A 84 1.50 5.44 1.80
C SER A 84 0.68 6.63 1.33
#